data_AF-A0AAW2FQ69-F1
#
_entry.id   AF-A0AAW2FQ69-F1
#
_cell.length_a   1.000
_cell.length_b   1.000
_cell.length_c   1.000
_cell.angle_alpha   90.00
_cell.angle_beta   90.00
_cell.angle_gamma   90.00
#
_symmetry.space_group_name_H-M   'P 1'
#
loop_
_entity.id
_entity.type
_entity.pdbx_description
1 polymer ?
#
loop_
_entity_poly.entity_id
_entity_poly.type
_entity_poly.pdbx_seq_one_letter_code
_entity_poly.pdbx_strand_id
1 'polypeptide(L)'
;MERICERRVADGLPGLAIQWGAIGEVGLVADWQDNNKELVIGGTLQQRISSCLEKLEHFLLQNCPIVSSMVVAEKRVGAYGAANVVEAVANILGVKDLKTVAQQTPLAELGMDSMMAVEIKQTLEREYDIFLTAQDIRTLNFTKLVQMHDKDSKRKPENKHASEPTGGLTGIHLFIRFVSDNSNLSTETCVELETRRDPHMINVFLVPDLKGCAQIFNPLASKIRANATVLQYGITKAGIMSISEYVDYLLPVSNV
;
A
#
# COMPACT_ATOMS: atom_id res chain seq x y z
N MET A 1 -2.39 -7.45 17.55
CA MET A 1 -3.80 -7.77 17.20
C MET A 1 -3.94 -9.23 16.79
N GLU A 2 -3.09 -9.68 15.88
CA GLU A 2 -2.76 -11.05 15.48
C GLU A 2 -3.27 -12.17 16.42
N ARG A 3 -2.74 -12.26 17.65
CA ARG A 3 -3.08 -13.32 18.63
C ARG A 3 -4.58 -13.44 18.93
N ILE A 4 -5.33 -12.35 18.82
CA ILE A 4 -6.78 -12.30 19.02
C ILE A 4 -7.49 -12.90 17.80
N CYS A 5 -7.03 -12.57 16.58
CA CYS A 5 -7.57 -13.12 15.34
C CYS A 5 -7.28 -14.63 15.22
N GLU A 6 -6.07 -15.08 15.57
CA GLU A 6 -5.74 -16.51 15.70
C GLU A 6 -6.69 -17.23 16.66
N ARG A 7 -6.92 -16.65 17.85
CA ARG A 7 -7.77 -17.26 18.87
C ARG A 7 -9.23 -17.35 18.40
N ARG A 8 -9.77 -16.28 17.82
CA ARG A 8 -11.13 -16.26 17.26
C ARG A 8 -11.32 -17.35 16.20
N VAL A 9 -10.37 -17.51 15.27
CA VAL A 9 -10.45 -18.55 14.23
C VAL A 9 -10.32 -19.95 14.84
N ALA A 10 -9.49 -20.15 15.86
CA ALA A 10 -9.43 -21.41 16.61
C ALA A 10 -10.75 -21.73 17.35
N ASP A 11 -11.46 -20.71 17.83
CA ASP A 11 -12.78 -20.83 18.46
C ASP A 11 -13.94 -20.88 17.41
N GLY A 12 -13.64 -20.99 16.12
CA GLY A 12 -14.62 -21.10 15.03
C GLY A 12 -15.28 -19.79 14.58
N LEU A 13 -14.76 -18.64 15.05
CA LEU A 13 -15.28 -17.30 14.77
C LEU A 13 -14.43 -16.58 13.70
N PRO A 14 -15.02 -15.67 12.90
CA PRO A 14 -14.26 -14.90 11.91
C PRO A 14 -13.22 -13.99 12.59
N GLY A 15 -12.00 -13.99 12.07
CA GLY A 15 -10.89 -13.15 12.52
C GLY A 15 -9.80 -13.05 11.47
N LEU A 16 -9.41 -11.82 11.14
CA LEU A 16 -8.32 -11.51 10.20
C LEU A 16 -7.52 -10.32 10.74
N ALA A 17 -6.19 -10.41 10.68
CA ALA A 17 -5.27 -9.32 10.94
C ALA A 17 -4.33 -9.17 9.74
N ILE A 18 -4.29 -7.98 9.16
CA ILE A 18 -3.45 -7.65 8.01
C ILE A 18 -2.34 -6.71 8.47
N GLN A 19 -1.08 -7.15 8.36
CA GLN A 19 0.09 -6.31 8.58
C GLN A 19 0.47 -5.59 7.28
N TRP A 20 0.12 -4.31 7.18
CA TRP A 20 0.50 -3.45 6.06
C TRP A 20 1.92 -2.87 6.25
N GLY A 21 2.69 -2.80 5.17
CA GLY A 21 3.88 -1.95 5.07
C GLY A 21 3.50 -0.47 4.90
N ALA A 22 4.45 0.38 4.49
CA ALA A 22 4.16 1.78 4.21
C ALA A 22 3.05 1.93 3.14
N ILE A 23 2.13 2.87 3.36
CA ILE A 23 1.06 3.25 2.43
C ILE A 23 1.26 4.74 2.10
N GLY A 24 1.27 5.08 0.81
CA GLY A 24 1.40 6.45 0.33
C GLY A 24 0.04 7.11 0.05
N GLU A 25 0.07 8.21 -0.72
CA GLU A 25 -1.12 8.92 -1.24
C GLU A 25 -2.04 9.60 -0.20
N VAL A 26 -1.88 9.33 1.11
CA VAL A 26 -2.64 9.96 2.21
C VAL A 26 -1.75 10.32 3.42
N GLY A 27 -2.20 11.32 4.18
CA GLY A 27 -1.56 11.76 5.42
C GLY A 27 -0.37 12.70 5.22
N LEU A 28 0.35 12.99 6.30
CA LEU A 28 1.48 13.94 6.39
C LEU A 28 2.64 13.69 5.41
N VAL A 29 2.66 12.55 4.73
CA VAL A 29 3.72 12.15 3.78
C VAL A 29 3.31 12.42 2.32
N ALA A 30 2.02 12.71 2.05
CA ALA A 30 1.55 13.04 0.71
C ALA A 30 2.19 14.34 0.17
N ASP A 31 2.36 15.35 1.02
CA ASP A 31 2.96 16.65 0.66
C ASP A 31 4.44 16.56 0.22
N TRP A 32 5.11 15.42 0.45
CA TRP A 32 6.50 15.18 0.07
C TRP A 32 6.66 14.48 -1.29
N GLN A 33 5.56 14.10 -1.98
CA GLN A 33 5.62 13.35 -3.24
C GLN A 33 5.93 14.18 -4.50
N ASP A 34 6.04 15.52 -4.40
CA ASP A 34 6.29 16.44 -5.53
C ASP A 34 7.53 16.10 -6.40
N ASN A 35 8.47 15.30 -5.88
CA ASN A 35 9.70 14.90 -6.58
C ASN A 35 9.71 13.47 -7.15
N ASN A 36 8.59 12.74 -7.14
CA ASN A 36 8.46 11.41 -7.78
C ASN A 36 9.51 10.37 -7.33
N LYS A 37 10.13 10.54 -6.16
CA LYS A 37 11.09 9.60 -5.57
C LYS A 37 10.37 8.56 -4.73
N GLU A 38 10.70 7.29 -4.96
CA GLU A 38 10.32 6.17 -4.11
C GLU A 38 10.85 6.37 -2.68
N LEU A 39 9.97 6.81 -1.76
CA LEU A 39 10.34 7.04 -0.37
C LEU A 39 10.33 5.72 0.41
N VAL A 40 11.50 5.27 0.84
CA VAL A 40 11.67 4.08 1.67
C VAL A 40 11.37 4.42 3.14
N ILE A 41 10.31 3.83 3.69
CA ILE A 41 9.94 3.98 5.10
C ILE A 41 10.07 2.63 5.79
N GLY A 42 10.92 2.55 6.81
CA GLY A 42 11.10 1.33 7.62
C GLY A 42 11.61 0.10 6.84
N GLY A 43 12.29 0.30 5.71
CA GLY A 43 12.72 -0.79 4.81
C GLY A 43 11.63 -1.25 3.83
N THR A 44 10.49 -0.57 3.76
CA THR A 44 9.42 -0.81 2.79
C THR A 44 9.23 0.38 1.86
N LEU A 45 8.87 0.11 0.60
CA LEU A 45 8.38 1.12 -0.32
C LEU A 45 6.90 1.44 -0.03
N GLN A 46 6.50 2.69 -0.30
CA GLN A 46 5.10 3.08 -0.19
C GLN A 46 4.24 2.31 -1.21
N GLN A 47 3.25 1.59 -0.72
CA GLN A 47 2.18 1.03 -1.54
C GLN A 47 1.14 2.10 -1.85
N ARG A 48 0.63 2.12 -3.09
CA ARG A 48 -0.56 2.90 -3.44
C ARG A 48 -1.80 2.32 -2.76
N ILE A 49 -2.76 3.16 -2.40
CA ILE A 49 -4.02 2.78 -1.74
C ILE A 49 -4.80 1.82 -2.65
N SER A 50 -4.82 2.08 -3.96
CA SER A 50 -5.39 1.18 -4.97
C SER A 50 -4.83 -0.25 -4.87
N SER A 51 -3.50 -0.39 -4.77
CA SER A 51 -2.85 -1.69 -4.63
C SER A 51 -3.19 -2.39 -3.31
N CYS A 52 -3.30 -1.64 -2.21
CA CYS A 52 -3.76 -2.18 -0.93
C CYS A 52 -5.22 -2.68 -1.01
N LEU A 53 -6.10 -1.92 -1.66
CA LEU A 53 -7.51 -2.30 -1.84
C LEU A 53 -7.68 -3.53 -2.75
N GLU A 54 -6.90 -3.65 -3.83
CA GLU A 54 -6.85 -4.85 -4.67
C GLU A 54 -6.43 -6.10 -3.89
N LYS A 55 -5.52 -5.97 -2.91
CA LYS A 55 -5.13 -7.10 -2.05
C LYS A 55 -6.09 -7.36 -0.89
N LEU A 56 -6.89 -6.37 -0.48
CA LEU A 56 -7.87 -6.54 0.59
C LEU A 56 -8.91 -7.62 0.25
N GLU A 57 -9.40 -7.70 -0.98
CA GLU A 57 -10.32 -8.76 -1.42
C GLU A 57 -9.70 -10.16 -1.24
N HIS A 58 -8.45 -10.35 -1.69
CA HIS A 58 -7.72 -11.61 -1.52
C HIS A 58 -7.45 -11.97 -0.05
N PHE A 59 -7.35 -10.98 0.84
CA PHE A 59 -7.18 -11.21 2.27
C PHE A 59 -8.50 -11.55 2.98
N LEU A 60 -9.62 -10.97 2.55
CA LEU A 60 -10.94 -11.28 3.08
C LEU A 60 -11.49 -12.64 2.63
N LEU A 61 -11.06 -13.14 1.47
CA LEU A 61 -11.52 -14.42 0.90
C LEU A 61 -10.66 -15.64 1.27
N GLN A 62 -9.62 -15.49 2.09
CA GLN A 62 -8.76 -16.61 2.51
C GLN A 62 -8.98 -17.04 3.96
N ASN A 63 -8.53 -18.26 4.28
CA ASN A 63 -8.73 -18.88 5.60
C ASN A 63 -7.56 -18.63 6.58
N CYS A 64 -6.56 -17.80 6.23
CA CYS A 64 -5.43 -17.49 7.11
C CYS A 64 -5.78 -16.32 8.04
N PRO A 65 -5.73 -16.46 9.38
CA PRO A 65 -6.08 -15.38 10.30
C PRO A 65 -5.06 -14.23 10.29
N ILE A 66 -3.81 -14.49 9.89
CA ILE A 66 -2.71 -13.52 9.85
C ILE A 66 -2.14 -13.47 8.44
N VAL A 67 -2.06 -12.26 7.88
CA VAL A 67 -1.52 -12.00 6.54
C VAL A 67 -0.73 -10.69 6.52
N SER A 68 0.11 -10.48 5.51
CA SER A 68 0.86 -9.22 5.36
C SER A 68 0.97 -8.79 3.90
N SER A 69 0.96 -7.48 3.66
CA SER A 69 1.26 -6.86 2.36
C SER A 69 2.23 -5.70 2.56
N MET A 70 3.43 -5.89 2.04
CA MET A 70 4.46 -4.86 1.99
C MET A 70 5.27 -5.03 0.71
N VAL A 71 5.68 -3.91 0.11
CA VAL A 71 6.74 -3.91 -0.90
C VAL A 71 8.05 -3.72 -0.16
N VAL A 72 8.87 -4.76 -0.05
CA VAL A 72 10.20 -4.67 0.54
C VAL A 72 11.06 -3.79 -0.36
N ALA A 73 11.67 -2.75 0.20
CA ALA A 73 12.62 -1.95 -0.56
C ALA A 73 13.85 -2.81 -0.86
N GLU A 74 14.28 -2.86 -2.12
CA GLU A 74 15.50 -3.60 -2.45
C GLU A 74 16.68 -3.03 -1.66
N LYS A 75 17.26 -3.87 -0.79
CA LYS A 75 18.57 -3.58 -0.23
C LYS A 75 19.55 -3.55 -1.40
N ARG A 76 19.95 -2.35 -1.84
CA ARG A 76 20.89 -2.17 -2.95
C ARG A 76 22.30 -2.65 -2.55
N VAL A 77 22.52 -3.97 -2.58
CA VAL A 77 23.82 -4.61 -2.31
C VAL A 77 24.90 -4.14 -3.30
N GLY A 78 24.51 -3.56 -4.44
CA GLY A 78 25.41 -2.94 -5.42
C GLY A 78 25.63 -1.43 -5.30
N ALA A 79 24.91 -0.70 -4.44
CA ALA A 79 25.08 0.76 -4.29
C ALA A 79 26.22 1.16 -3.32
N TYR A 80 26.84 0.19 -2.64
CA TYR A 80 28.05 0.34 -1.82
C TYR A 80 29.32 0.56 -2.68
N GLY A 81 29.15 1.22 -3.82
CA GLY A 81 30.13 1.50 -4.85
C GLY A 81 30.25 2.99 -5.11
N ALA A 82 30.61 3.76 -4.08
CA ALA A 82 30.96 5.19 -4.15
C ALA A 82 29.81 6.20 -4.33
N ALA A 83 28.67 6.00 -3.65
CA ALA A 83 28.03 7.15 -3.01
C ALA A 83 28.88 7.50 -1.78
N ASN A 84 29.48 8.69 -1.74
CA ASN A 84 30.31 9.08 -0.60
C ASN A 84 29.41 9.38 0.60
N VAL A 85 29.80 9.02 1.84
CA VAL A 85 29.13 9.44 3.09
C VAL A 85 28.84 10.95 3.07
N VAL A 86 29.80 11.72 2.58
CA VAL A 86 29.75 13.19 2.43
C VAL A 86 28.68 13.61 1.42
N GLU A 87 28.51 12.86 0.34
CA GLU A 87 27.55 13.11 -0.75
C GLU A 87 26.12 12.72 -0.35
N ALA A 88 25.94 11.60 0.38
CA ALA A 88 24.65 11.23 0.95
C ALA A 88 24.11 12.33 1.88
N VAL A 89 24.96 12.85 2.78
CA VAL A 89 24.59 13.95 3.67
C VAL A 89 24.40 15.27 2.91
N ALA A 90 25.20 15.55 1.87
CA ALA A 90 25.00 16.73 1.03
C ALA A 90 23.65 16.70 0.30
N ASN A 91 23.24 15.54 -0.20
CA ASN A 91 21.95 15.35 -0.87
C ASN A 91 20.75 15.60 0.07
N ILE A 92 20.83 15.14 1.33
CA ILE A 92 19.78 15.41 2.35
C ILE A 92 19.69 16.92 2.64
N LEU A 93 20.83 17.61 2.70
CA LEU A 93 20.90 19.07 2.90
C LEU A 93 20.61 19.90 1.63
N GLY A 94 20.32 19.26 0.49
CA GLY A 94 20.12 19.95 -0.80
C GLY A 94 21.38 20.62 -1.38
N VAL A 95 22.57 20.35 -0.81
CA VAL A 95 23.85 20.93 -1.22
C VAL A 95 24.39 20.22 -2.46
N LYS A 96 24.36 20.91 -3.61
CA LYS A 96 24.85 20.37 -4.89
C LYS A 96 26.37 20.45 -5.07
N ASP A 97 27.03 21.42 -4.43
CA ASP A 97 28.47 21.66 -4.55
C ASP A 97 29.16 21.70 -3.17
N LEU A 98 29.86 20.62 -2.81
CA LEU A 98 30.66 20.52 -1.57
C LEU A 98 31.87 21.46 -1.51
N LYS A 99 32.14 22.21 -2.59
CA LYS A 99 33.24 23.18 -2.70
C LYS A 99 32.84 24.60 -2.29
N THR A 100 31.55 24.92 -2.29
CA THR A 100 31.03 26.25 -1.91
C THR A 100 30.66 26.34 -0.42
N VAL A 101 30.67 25.20 0.28
CA VAL A 101 30.25 25.08 1.68
C VAL A 101 31.45 24.90 2.61
N ALA A 102 31.44 25.61 3.75
CA ALA A 102 32.49 25.54 4.76
C ALA A 102 32.47 24.17 5.48
N GLN A 103 33.43 23.30 5.15
CA GLN A 103 33.45 21.89 5.58
C GLN A 103 33.62 21.67 7.10
N GLN A 104 33.99 22.70 7.85
CA GLN A 104 34.16 22.67 9.31
C GLN A 104 32.91 23.18 10.05
N THR A 105 32.03 23.91 9.39
CA THR A 105 30.78 24.45 9.97
C THR A 105 29.82 23.31 10.33
N PRO A 106 29.18 23.34 11.51
CA PRO A 106 28.18 22.34 11.90
C PRO A 106 27.01 22.30 10.91
N LEU A 107 26.47 21.10 10.61
CA LEU A 107 25.35 20.96 9.67
C LEU A 107 24.12 21.78 10.11
N ALA A 108 23.92 21.97 11.41
CA ALA A 108 22.85 22.80 11.98
C ALA A 108 22.92 24.27 11.55
N GLU A 109 24.12 24.81 11.31
CA GLU A 109 24.34 26.17 10.80
C GLU A 109 24.25 26.24 9.26
N LEU A 110 24.28 25.07 8.59
CA LEU A 110 24.16 24.91 7.14
C LEU A 110 22.72 24.59 6.69
N GLY A 111 21.73 24.74 7.57
CA GLY A 111 20.32 24.52 7.28
C GLY A 111 19.77 23.14 7.65
N MET A 112 20.53 22.30 8.37
CA MET A 112 20.01 21.03 8.90
C MET A 112 18.91 21.28 9.94
N ASP A 113 17.66 20.99 9.58
CA ASP A 113 16.54 21.01 10.51
C ASP A 113 16.44 19.73 11.37
N SER A 114 15.42 19.66 12.22
CA SER A 114 15.22 18.52 13.13
C SER A 114 14.78 17.21 12.44
N MET A 115 14.24 17.28 11.22
CA MET A 115 13.85 16.12 10.42
C MET A 115 15.04 15.61 9.61
N MET A 116 15.79 16.51 8.96
CA MET A 116 17.07 16.21 8.29
C MET A 116 18.07 15.57 9.26
N ALA A 117 18.14 16.03 10.52
CA ALA A 117 18.98 15.41 11.54
C ALA A 117 18.62 13.93 11.81
N VAL A 118 17.33 13.57 11.75
CA VAL A 118 16.86 12.18 11.89
C VAL A 118 17.14 11.38 10.63
N GLU A 119 16.98 11.97 9.44
CA GLU A 119 17.28 11.34 8.16
C GLU A 119 18.78 11.04 8.01
N ILE A 120 19.65 12.02 8.28
CA ILE A 120 21.11 11.87 8.30
C ILE A 120 21.50 10.75 9.26
N LYS A 121 20.93 10.72 10.48
CA LYS A 121 21.19 9.65 11.44
C LYS A 121 20.80 8.28 10.89
N GLN A 122 19.57 8.13 10.38
CA GLN A 122 19.09 6.85 9.84
C GLN A 122 19.88 6.39 8.61
N THR A 123 20.31 7.32 7.76
CA THR A 123 21.14 7.06 6.58
C THR A 123 22.52 6.55 7.01
N LEU A 124 23.18 7.24 7.95
CA LEU A 124 24.49 6.82 8.48
C LEU A 124 24.43 5.44 9.17
N GLU A 125 23.39 5.17 9.97
CA GLU A 125 23.21 3.88 10.64
C GLU A 125 22.87 2.74 9.67
N ARG A 126 22.05 2.97 8.63
CA ARG A 126 21.56 1.91 7.72
C ARG A 126 22.44 1.67 6.49
N GLU A 127 23.07 2.71 5.97
CA GLU A 127 23.83 2.66 4.70
C GLU A 127 25.34 2.61 4.93
N TYR A 128 25.83 2.97 6.11
CA TYR A 128 27.27 3.04 6.40
C TYR A 128 27.68 2.38 7.72
N ASP A 129 26.74 1.79 8.49
CA ASP A 129 26.98 1.20 9.82
C ASP A 129 27.61 2.19 10.84
N ILE A 130 27.39 3.49 10.62
CA ILE A 130 27.91 4.59 11.45
C ILE A 130 26.85 4.98 12.49
N PHE A 131 27.05 4.52 13.73
CA PHE A 131 26.18 4.87 14.87
C PHE A 131 26.60 6.20 15.52
N LEU A 132 25.66 7.13 15.64
CA LEU A 132 25.88 8.47 16.22
C LEU A 132 24.78 8.83 17.22
N THR A 133 25.15 9.52 18.29
CA THR A 133 24.17 10.05 19.25
C THR A 133 23.48 11.31 18.70
N ALA A 134 22.34 11.69 19.27
CA ALA A 134 21.65 12.94 18.92
C ALA A 134 22.46 14.22 19.28
N GLN A 135 23.55 14.09 20.03
CA GLN A 135 24.50 15.17 20.30
C GLN A 135 25.62 15.21 19.24
N ASP A 136 26.08 14.05 18.77
CA ASP A 136 27.06 13.96 17.68
C ASP A 136 26.49 14.53 16.38
N ILE A 137 25.24 14.19 16.04
CA ILE A 137 24.54 14.73 14.86
C ILE A 137 24.48 16.27 14.88
N ARG A 138 24.21 16.88 16.05
CA ARG A 138 24.18 18.36 16.18
C ARG A 138 25.53 19.03 15.94
N THR A 139 26.64 18.33 16.21
CA THR A 139 28.00 18.83 16.01
C THR A 139 28.70 18.22 14.80
N LEU A 140 27.94 17.53 13.93
CA LEU A 140 28.44 16.89 12.73
C LEU A 140 28.84 17.97 11.71
N ASN A 141 29.86 17.68 10.91
CA ASN A 141 30.29 18.53 9.80
C ASN A 141 30.92 17.64 8.71
N PHE A 142 31.08 18.17 7.50
CA PHE A 142 31.63 17.40 6.38
C PHE A 142 33.06 16.89 6.64
N THR A 143 33.86 17.62 7.43
CA THR A 143 35.21 17.16 7.84
C THR A 143 35.17 15.85 8.63
N LYS A 144 34.25 15.71 9.61
CA LYS A 144 34.05 14.48 10.38
C LYS A 144 33.58 13.32 9.48
N LEU A 145 32.72 13.60 8.51
CA LEU A 145 32.20 12.59 7.58
C LEU A 145 33.30 12.03 6.64
N VAL A 146 34.21 12.89 6.15
CA VAL A 146 35.41 12.45 5.41
C VAL A 146 36.29 11.53 6.27
N GLN A 147 36.53 11.90 7.54
CA GLN A 147 37.34 11.09 8.46
C GLN A 147 36.74 9.71 8.80
N MET A 148 35.42 9.58 8.70
CA MET A 148 34.72 8.29 8.87
C MET A 148 34.90 7.40 7.63
N HIS A 149 34.81 7.97 6.42
CA HIS A 149 34.98 7.26 5.15
C HIS A 149 36.37 6.60 4.98
N ASP A 150 37.45 7.29 5.37
CA ASP A 150 38.82 6.80 5.12
C ASP A 150 39.23 5.58 5.96
N LYS A 151 38.47 5.24 7.01
CA LYS A 151 38.75 4.04 7.82
C LYS A 151 38.35 2.73 7.13
N ASP A 152 37.39 2.76 6.21
CA ASP A 152 36.80 1.55 5.61
C ASP A 152 37.40 1.16 4.25
N SER A 153 38.11 2.08 3.58
CA SER A 153 38.52 1.94 2.17
C SER A 153 39.62 0.90 1.87
N LYS A 154 39.93 -0.05 2.77
CA LYS A 154 41.05 -1.01 2.64
C LYS A 154 40.70 -2.40 2.05
N ARG A 155 39.50 -2.62 1.48
CA ARG A 155 39.11 -3.92 0.87
C ARG A 155 38.26 -3.77 -0.40
N LYS A 156 38.77 -4.26 -1.54
CA LYS A 156 38.13 -4.32 -2.89
C LYS A 156 38.99 -5.19 -3.85
N PRO A 157 38.54 -5.61 -5.07
CA PRO A 157 37.18 -5.62 -5.65
C PRO A 157 36.86 -6.87 -6.56
N GLU A 158 35.84 -6.69 -7.44
CA GLU A 158 35.35 -7.46 -8.61
C GLU A 158 34.15 -8.42 -8.36
N ASN A 159 33.21 -8.71 -9.30
CA ASN A 159 33.14 -8.42 -10.75
C ASN A 159 31.69 -8.03 -11.25
N LYS A 160 31.27 -8.47 -12.45
CA LYS A 160 30.11 -8.01 -13.28
C LYS A 160 29.09 -9.09 -13.69
N HIS A 161 27.84 -8.71 -14.00
CA HIS A 161 27.22 -8.69 -15.36
C HIS A 161 25.69 -8.36 -15.33
N ALA A 162 25.07 -8.00 -16.47
CA ALA A 162 23.71 -7.41 -16.58
C ALA A 162 22.99 -7.68 -17.93
N SER A 163 21.64 -7.63 -17.98
CA SER A 163 20.77 -7.20 -19.13
C SER A 163 19.25 -7.34 -18.90
N GLU A 164 18.43 -6.50 -19.55
CA GLU A 164 16.94 -6.35 -19.46
C GLU A 164 16.17 -6.98 -20.69
N PRO A 165 14.98 -6.51 -21.18
CA PRO A 165 13.62 -6.38 -20.57
C PRO A 165 12.44 -6.96 -21.41
N THR A 166 11.24 -7.02 -20.80
CA THR A 166 9.90 -6.91 -21.44
C THR A 166 8.83 -6.66 -20.35
N GLY A 167 7.60 -6.17 -20.55
CA GLY A 167 6.84 -5.75 -21.76
C GLY A 167 5.62 -4.87 -21.34
N GLY A 168 4.47 -4.89 -22.05
CA GLY A 168 3.29 -4.12 -21.60
C GLY A 168 1.94 -4.40 -22.29
N LEU A 169 0.91 -3.60 -21.92
CA LEU A 169 -0.46 -3.46 -22.47
C LEU A 169 -1.57 -4.44 -22.00
N THR A 170 -2.15 -4.19 -20.82
CA THR A 170 -3.40 -4.83 -20.34
C THR A 170 -4.59 -3.87 -20.15
N GLY A 171 -4.37 -2.57 -19.93
CA GLY A 171 -5.42 -1.64 -19.49
C GLY A 171 -6.55 -1.36 -20.50
N ILE A 172 -6.25 -1.35 -21.81
CA ILE A 172 -7.24 -0.97 -22.85
C ILE A 172 -8.38 -1.97 -23.01
N HIS A 173 -8.19 -3.23 -22.60
CA HIS A 173 -9.21 -4.27 -22.74
C HIS A 173 -10.34 -4.16 -21.69
N LEU A 174 -10.13 -3.38 -20.62
CA LEU A 174 -11.12 -3.19 -19.55
C LEU A 174 -12.19 -2.15 -19.93
N PHE A 175 -11.81 -1.09 -20.65
CA PHE A 175 -12.72 0.00 -21.04
C PHE A 175 -13.80 -0.42 -22.03
N ILE A 176 -13.46 -1.27 -23.01
CA ILE A 176 -14.39 -1.66 -24.10
C ILE A 176 -15.63 -2.41 -23.56
N ARG A 177 -15.51 -3.09 -22.41
CA ARG A 177 -16.62 -3.87 -21.82
C ARG A 177 -17.65 -3.03 -21.05
N PHE A 178 -17.40 -1.75 -20.81
CA PHE A 178 -18.26 -0.90 -19.98
C PHE A 178 -19.49 -0.33 -20.72
N VAL A 179 -19.55 -0.45 -22.06
CA VAL A 179 -20.50 0.30 -22.91
C VAL A 179 -21.64 -0.55 -23.49
N SER A 180 -21.48 -1.88 -23.59
CA SER A 180 -22.33 -2.68 -24.50
C SER A 180 -23.63 -3.26 -23.92
N ASP A 181 -23.72 -3.57 -22.63
CA ASP A 181 -24.86 -4.34 -22.08
C ASP A 181 -25.93 -3.46 -21.42
N ASN A 182 -26.71 -2.76 -22.26
CA ASN A 182 -27.95 -2.06 -21.86
C ASN A 182 -29.21 -2.83 -22.34
N SER A 183 -29.39 -4.06 -21.88
CA SER A 183 -30.68 -4.76 -22.06
C SER A 183 -30.98 -5.69 -20.88
N ASN A 184 -32.27 -5.77 -20.53
CA ASN A 184 -32.85 -6.59 -19.45
C ASN A 184 -32.50 -6.14 -18.02
N LEU A 185 -33.07 -4.98 -17.62
CA LEU A 185 -33.08 -4.51 -16.24
C LEU A 185 -34.39 -4.98 -15.55
N SER A 186 -34.31 -6.01 -14.71
CA SER A 186 -35.43 -6.53 -13.92
C SER A 186 -35.81 -5.57 -12.79
N THR A 187 -37.05 -5.09 -12.75
CA THR A 187 -37.56 -4.10 -11.77
C THR A 187 -37.72 -4.63 -10.33
N GLU A 188 -37.28 -5.85 -10.04
CA GLU A 188 -37.49 -6.52 -8.76
C GLU A 188 -36.35 -6.24 -7.78
N THR A 189 -36.70 -5.86 -6.55
CA THR A 189 -35.75 -5.55 -5.47
C THR A 189 -34.94 -6.77 -5.02
N CYS A 190 -35.43 -7.98 -5.27
CA CYS A 190 -34.75 -9.23 -4.95
C CYS A 190 -34.65 -10.10 -6.20
N VAL A 191 -33.45 -10.29 -6.74
CA VAL A 191 -33.19 -11.10 -7.94
C VAL A 191 -32.46 -12.39 -7.54
N GLU A 192 -33.10 -13.55 -7.68
CA GLU A 192 -32.44 -14.84 -7.45
C GLU A 192 -31.44 -15.14 -8.58
N LEU A 193 -30.19 -15.48 -8.23
CA LEU A 193 -29.17 -15.84 -9.22
C LEU A 193 -29.26 -17.31 -9.63
N GLU A 194 -28.87 -17.59 -10.87
CA GLU A 194 -28.62 -18.95 -11.39
C GLU A 194 -27.30 -19.51 -10.82
N THR A 195 -27.32 -19.78 -9.51
CA THR A 195 -26.25 -20.43 -8.76
C THR A 195 -26.27 -21.95 -8.90
N ARG A 196 -25.26 -22.64 -8.34
CA ARG A 196 -25.23 -24.12 -8.30
C ARG A 196 -26.18 -24.74 -7.26
N ARG A 197 -26.84 -23.92 -6.43
CA ARG A 197 -27.90 -24.30 -5.47
C ARG A 197 -27.62 -25.58 -4.68
N ASP A 198 -26.55 -25.59 -3.89
CA ASP A 198 -26.28 -26.66 -2.93
C ASP A 198 -27.25 -26.56 -1.73
N PRO A 199 -28.12 -27.56 -1.47
CA PRO A 199 -29.13 -27.50 -0.41
C PRO A 199 -28.55 -27.62 1.01
N HIS A 200 -27.25 -27.91 1.16
CA HIS A 200 -26.57 -27.91 2.47
C HIS A 200 -25.88 -26.59 2.78
N MET A 201 -25.86 -25.64 1.83
CA MET A 201 -25.31 -24.30 2.02
C MET A 201 -26.39 -23.33 2.54
N ILE A 202 -25.97 -22.34 3.33
CA ILE A 202 -26.84 -21.22 3.74
C ILE A 202 -27.26 -20.38 2.53
N ASN A 203 -28.43 -19.74 2.61
CA ASN A 203 -28.83 -18.71 1.65
C ASN A 203 -27.96 -17.46 1.86
N VAL A 204 -27.45 -16.89 0.77
CA VAL A 204 -26.58 -15.71 0.79
C VAL A 204 -27.26 -14.53 0.10
N PHE A 205 -27.27 -13.37 0.76
CA PHE A 205 -27.69 -12.13 0.13
C PHE A 205 -26.48 -11.38 -0.43
N LEU A 206 -26.58 -10.92 -1.67
CA LEU A 206 -25.53 -10.14 -2.34
C LEU A 206 -26.00 -8.69 -2.54
N VAL A 207 -25.11 -7.75 -2.29
CA VAL A 207 -25.35 -6.32 -2.44
C VAL A 207 -24.51 -5.83 -3.63
N PRO A 208 -25.11 -5.26 -4.69
CA PRO A 208 -24.39 -4.76 -5.87
C PRO A 208 -23.40 -3.62 -5.59
N ASP A 209 -22.79 -3.10 -6.66
CA ASP A 209 -21.97 -1.90 -6.65
C ASP A 209 -22.80 -0.61 -6.57
N LEU A 210 -22.17 0.55 -6.77
CA LEU A 210 -22.86 1.85 -6.75
C LEU A 210 -23.96 1.99 -7.82
N LYS A 211 -23.96 1.18 -8.88
CA LYS A 211 -25.05 1.15 -9.87
C LYS A 211 -26.28 0.40 -9.36
N GLY A 212 -26.15 -0.37 -8.28
CA GLY A 212 -27.27 -1.03 -7.61
C GLY A 212 -27.97 -2.08 -8.48
N CYS A 213 -27.25 -2.77 -9.37
CA CYS A 213 -27.79 -3.65 -10.41
C CYS A 213 -27.29 -5.10 -10.30
N ALA A 214 -28.16 -6.09 -10.41
CA ALA A 214 -27.81 -7.50 -10.17
C ALA A 214 -26.90 -8.13 -11.25
N GLN A 215 -26.91 -7.57 -12.46
CA GLN A 215 -26.17 -8.07 -13.64
C GLN A 215 -24.66 -8.17 -13.40
N ILE A 216 -24.10 -7.39 -12.45
CA ILE A 216 -22.68 -7.46 -12.05
C ILE A 216 -22.27 -8.86 -11.56
N PHE A 217 -23.22 -9.64 -11.02
CA PHE A 217 -22.97 -10.98 -10.51
C PHE A 217 -23.16 -12.09 -11.56
N ASN A 218 -23.66 -11.80 -12.77
CA ASN A 218 -23.85 -12.81 -13.82
C ASN A 218 -22.57 -13.62 -14.15
N PRO A 219 -21.35 -13.03 -14.23
CA PRO A 219 -20.10 -13.79 -14.43
C PRO A 219 -19.69 -14.67 -13.24
N LEU A 220 -20.29 -14.45 -12.06
CA LEU A 220 -19.99 -15.14 -10.80
C LEU A 220 -21.07 -16.16 -10.42
N ALA A 221 -22.32 -16.00 -10.87
CA ALA A 221 -23.46 -16.86 -10.54
C ALA A 221 -23.13 -18.36 -10.66
N SER A 222 -22.61 -18.78 -11.81
CA SER A 222 -22.21 -20.17 -12.10
C SER A 222 -21.03 -20.72 -11.27
N LYS A 223 -20.37 -19.89 -10.46
CA LYS A 223 -19.29 -20.26 -9.53
C LYS A 223 -19.77 -20.33 -8.07
N ILE A 224 -20.86 -19.66 -7.73
CA ILE A 224 -21.42 -19.64 -6.38
C ILE A 224 -22.11 -20.98 -6.09
N ARG A 225 -21.78 -21.59 -4.94
CA ARG A 225 -22.35 -22.88 -4.50
C ARG A 225 -23.62 -22.71 -3.66
N ALA A 226 -23.64 -21.71 -2.78
CA ALA A 226 -24.83 -21.32 -2.03
C ALA A 226 -25.98 -20.91 -2.94
N ASN A 227 -27.22 -21.00 -2.47
CA ASN A 227 -28.29 -20.23 -3.11
C ASN A 227 -28.06 -18.74 -2.82
N ALA A 228 -28.12 -17.89 -3.85
CA ALA A 228 -27.81 -16.47 -3.72
C ALA A 228 -28.87 -15.57 -4.32
N THR A 229 -29.29 -14.58 -3.55
CA THR A 229 -30.29 -13.57 -3.93
C THR A 229 -29.63 -12.20 -3.89
N VAL A 230 -29.77 -11.41 -4.95
CA VAL A 230 -29.20 -10.07 -5.05
C VAL A 230 -30.25 -9.04 -4.63
N LEU A 231 -29.86 -8.11 -3.76
CA LEU A 231 -30.68 -6.97 -3.33
C LEU A 231 -30.46 -5.79 -4.28
N GLN A 232 -31.38 -5.57 -5.21
CA GLN A 232 -31.27 -4.58 -6.26
C GLN A 232 -31.92 -3.25 -5.86
N TYR A 233 -31.15 -2.15 -5.87
CA TYR A 233 -31.58 -0.83 -5.39
C TYR A 233 -31.37 0.32 -6.40
N GLY A 234 -30.72 0.06 -7.55
CA GLY A 234 -30.39 1.08 -8.55
C GLY A 234 -31.56 1.52 -9.45
N ILE A 235 -32.72 0.87 -9.33
CA ILE A 235 -33.91 1.14 -10.17
C ILE A 235 -34.92 2.03 -9.43
N THR A 236 -35.00 1.92 -8.11
CA THR A 236 -35.98 2.61 -7.27
C THR A 236 -35.47 3.98 -6.82
N LYS A 237 -35.94 5.05 -7.47
CA LYS A 237 -35.73 6.47 -7.10
C LYS A 237 -34.28 6.81 -6.68
N ALA A 238 -33.33 6.44 -7.53
CA ALA A 238 -31.93 6.84 -7.37
C ALA A 238 -31.81 8.37 -7.19
N GLY A 239 -31.24 8.80 -6.06
CA GLY A 239 -30.89 10.20 -5.78
C GLY A 239 -31.65 10.92 -4.64
N ILE A 240 -32.64 10.30 -3.98
CA ILE A 240 -33.42 10.97 -2.92
C ILE A 240 -33.24 10.34 -1.52
N MET A 241 -32.80 9.07 -1.44
CA MET A 241 -32.69 8.34 -0.17
C MET A 241 -31.27 8.28 0.37
N SER A 242 -31.14 8.50 1.67
CA SER A 242 -29.93 8.23 2.46
C SER A 242 -29.66 6.72 2.59
N ILE A 243 -28.45 6.37 3.04
CA ILE A 243 -28.07 4.96 3.25
C ILE A 243 -29.00 4.27 4.26
N SER A 244 -29.46 4.98 5.31
CA SER A 244 -30.42 4.42 6.29
C SER A 244 -31.75 4.06 5.63
N GLU A 245 -32.30 4.98 4.83
CA GLU A 245 -33.58 4.78 4.15
C GLU A 245 -33.52 3.63 3.10
N TYR A 246 -32.35 3.42 2.48
CA TYR A 246 -32.12 2.23 1.65
C TYR A 246 -32.09 0.93 2.47
N VAL A 247 -31.48 0.93 3.65
CA VAL A 247 -31.48 -0.24 4.55
C VAL A 247 -32.90 -0.57 5.00
N ASP A 248 -33.67 0.43 5.44
CA ASP A 248 -35.06 0.27 5.87
C ASP A 248 -35.99 -0.20 4.73
N TYR A 249 -35.71 0.22 3.48
CA TYR A 249 -36.46 -0.22 2.30
C TYR A 249 -36.12 -1.65 1.86
N LEU A 250 -34.84 -2.04 1.90
CA LEU A 250 -34.37 -3.37 1.50
C LEU A 250 -34.63 -4.44 2.58
N LEU A 251 -34.65 -4.04 3.84
CA LEU A 251 -34.89 -4.90 5.01
C LEU A 251 -36.12 -4.38 5.78
N PRO A 252 -37.34 -4.54 5.24
CA PRO A 252 -38.55 -4.10 5.93
C PRO A 252 -38.67 -4.83 7.27
N VAL A 253 -38.44 -4.09 8.34
CA VAL A 253 -38.45 -4.62 9.71
C VAL A 253 -39.84 -5.18 9.99
N SER A 254 -39.94 -6.50 10.08
CA SER A 254 -41.16 -7.16 10.51
C SER A 254 -41.34 -6.89 12.00
N ASN A 255 -42.15 -5.89 12.33
CA ASN A 255 -42.60 -5.64 13.70
C ASN A 255 -43.41 -6.86 14.17
N VAL A 256 -42.78 -7.65 15.05
CA VAL A 256 -43.37 -8.76 15.81
C VAL A 256 -43.19 -8.45 17.29
#